data_AF-A0A948X7J3-F1
#
_entry.id   AF-A0A948X7J3-F1
#
_cell.length_a   1.000
_cell.length_b   1.000
_cell.length_c   1.000
_cell.angle_alpha   90.00
_cell.angle_beta   90.00
_cell.angle_gamma   90.00
#
_symmetry.space_group_name_H-M   'P 1'
#
loop_
_entity.id
_entity.type
_entity.pdbx_description
1 polymer ?
#
loop_
_entity_poly.entity_id
_entity_poly.type
_entity_poly.pdbx_seq_one_letter_code
_entity_poly.pdbx_strand_id
1 'polypeptide(L)'
;MKSNLHAVNSSTSGHPIRGLDQSDPDRRFRLDAMPNTVMSSLRWLSRPQMLDGNPAYSYMVETPQGDFAVMIGHYVNGEIHPFEVWINGAEAPRGLGAIAKTLSADMRTYDRAWLSLKLESLALCDGYPCEVELPPDGNKVRIPGVVSAFARVVHYHVKKIGWIDGEGDNSLVSAMVFRKEPKTGTEGTLSKTFDIKNLSTGEDFAMFIKELELPDGTCRPYSVWLSGAYPKDLDGLCKLLSIDMRIVDLAWIGMKLRKLLNYKEPLGSFIGRTPGSGAQEKYPSTIAYIARLLLYRYYQLNLLNMDGSVKASGPQMKMVS
;
A
#
# COMPACT_ATOMS: atom_id res chain seq x y z
N MET A 1 30.58 -6.60 55.86
CA MET A 1 30.77 -7.55 54.74
C MET A 1 29.43 -7.75 54.06
N LYS A 2 29.40 -7.51 52.74
CA LYS A 2 28.35 -7.84 51.75
C LYS A 2 27.03 -7.06 51.81
N SER A 3 27.06 -5.96 51.06
CA SER A 3 25.97 -5.31 50.35
C SER A 3 25.20 -6.30 49.46
N ASN A 4 23.87 -6.31 49.57
CA ASN A 4 22.98 -6.93 48.59
C ASN A 4 22.78 -5.96 47.42
N LEU A 5 23.19 -6.39 46.23
CA LEU A 5 23.01 -5.72 44.95
C LEU A 5 22.13 -6.61 44.07
N HIS A 6 21.27 -5.91 43.32
CA HIS A 6 20.56 -6.33 42.10
C HIS A 6 19.22 -7.08 42.23
N ALA A 7 18.15 -6.30 42.08
CA ALA A 7 17.23 -6.46 40.95
C ALA A 7 16.59 -5.10 40.63
N VAL A 8 17.19 -4.36 39.69
CA VAL A 8 16.53 -3.22 39.05
C VAL A 8 15.98 -3.74 37.73
N ASN A 9 14.66 -3.88 37.66
CA ASN A 9 13.95 -4.05 36.40
C ASN A 9 14.22 -2.82 35.53
N SER A 10 14.98 -2.98 34.45
CA SER A 10 15.14 -1.95 33.43
C SER A 10 13.87 -1.90 32.57
N SER A 11 12.90 -1.09 33.00
CA SER A 11 11.88 -0.55 32.11
C SER A 11 12.56 0.38 31.11
N THR A 12 12.82 -0.10 29.89
CA THR A 12 13.35 0.72 28.79
C THR A 12 12.26 1.71 28.36
N SER A 13 12.33 2.92 28.92
CA SER A 13 11.53 4.07 28.49
C SER A 13 12.00 4.53 27.11
N GLY A 14 11.37 4.03 26.05
CA GLY A 14 11.53 4.59 24.70
C GLY A 14 11.10 6.06 24.71
N HIS A 15 11.94 6.96 24.20
CA HIS A 15 11.54 8.36 24.04
C HIS A 15 10.29 8.43 23.16
N PRO A 16 9.22 9.13 23.60
CA PRO A 16 8.00 9.25 22.82
C PRO A 16 8.30 9.97 21.51
N ILE A 17 7.79 9.43 20.39
CA ILE A 17 7.82 10.14 19.10
C ILE A 17 7.03 11.44 19.26
N ARG A 18 7.72 12.57 19.09
CA ARG A 18 7.17 13.91 19.33
C ARG A 18 6.08 14.22 18.29
N GLY A 19 4.97 14.81 18.73
CA GLY A 19 3.90 15.30 17.85
C GLY A 19 2.81 14.27 17.47
N LEU A 20 2.89 13.03 17.96
CA LEU A 20 1.85 12.02 17.74
C LEU A 20 0.91 11.86 18.95
N ASP A 21 -0.37 11.64 18.67
CA ASP A 21 -1.37 11.20 19.64
C ASP A 21 -1.12 9.73 20.03
N GLN A 22 -0.91 9.50 21.34
CA GLN A 22 -0.60 8.17 21.90
C GLN A 22 -1.79 7.50 22.62
N SER A 23 -3.00 8.06 22.51
CA SER A 23 -4.20 7.52 23.16
C SER A 23 -4.58 6.13 22.66
N ASP A 24 -4.50 5.88 21.35
CA ASP A 24 -4.81 4.59 20.70
C ASP A 24 -3.55 3.69 20.64
N PRO A 25 -3.55 2.51 21.29
CA PRO A 25 -2.43 1.56 21.25
C PRO A 25 -2.00 1.15 19.84
N ASP A 26 -2.91 1.12 18.86
CA ASP A 26 -2.61 0.74 17.47
C ASP A 26 -1.94 1.85 16.66
N ARG A 27 -1.91 3.07 17.20
CA ARG A 27 -1.23 4.24 16.62
C ARG A 27 0.13 4.51 17.28
N ARG A 28 0.47 3.79 18.35
CA ARG A 28 1.77 3.89 19.00
C ARG A 28 2.84 3.26 18.12
N PHE A 29 4.02 3.87 18.13
CA PHE A 29 5.19 3.32 17.48
C PHE A 29 5.58 1.99 18.10
N ARG A 30 5.74 0.97 17.26
CA ARG A 30 6.23 -0.35 17.66
C ARG A 30 7.45 -0.72 16.84
N LEU A 31 8.41 -1.32 17.52
CA LEU A 31 9.65 -1.81 16.94
C LEU A 31 9.84 -3.23 17.45
N ASP A 32 8.94 -4.10 17.02
CA ASP A 32 9.05 -5.53 17.33
C ASP A 32 10.23 -6.11 16.54
N ALA A 33 10.86 -7.15 17.09
CA ALA A 33 12.03 -7.77 16.48
C ALA A 33 11.77 -8.08 15.01
N MET A 34 12.61 -7.55 14.12
CA MET A 34 12.55 -7.83 12.68
C MET A 34 12.47 -9.35 12.50
N PRO A 35 11.34 -9.91 12.03
CA PRO A 35 11.40 -11.21 11.37
C PRO A 35 12.41 -11.06 10.22
N ASN A 36 12.93 -12.17 9.69
CA ASN A 36 13.75 -12.15 8.46
C ASN A 36 13.19 -11.16 7.43
N THR A 37 14.05 -10.59 6.56
CA THR A 37 13.67 -9.59 5.54
C THR A 37 12.26 -9.86 5.01
N VAL A 38 11.38 -8.86 5.05
CA VAL A 38 9.93 -9.01 4.73
C VAL A 38 9.72 -9.57 3.33
N MET A 39 10.72 -9.39 2.46
CA MET A 39 10.79 -10.02 1.15
C MET A 39 10.77 -11.56 1.18
N SER A 40 11.21 -12.20 2.27
CA SER A 40 11.09 -13.64 2.50
C SER A 40 9.65 -14.10 2.76
N SER A 41 8.76 -13.19 3.17
CA SER A 41 7.33 -13.45 3.35
C SER A 41 6.58 -13.56 2.02
N LEU A 42 7.20 -13.17 0.91
CA LEU A 42 6.66 -13.42 -0.42
C LEU A 42 6.85 -14.90 -0.77
N ARG A 43 5.74 -15.63 -0.86
CA ARG A 43 5.71 -16.97 -1.47
C ARG A 43 6.19 -16.90 -2.93
N TRP A 44 5.82 -15.82 -3.63
CA TRP A 44 6.33 -15.55 -4.98
C TRP A 44 6.79 -14.09 -5.15
N LEU A 45 8.09 -13.90 -5.40
CA LEU A 45 8.68 -12.59 -5.73
C LEU A 45 8.15 -12.03 -7.06
N SER A 46 7.93 -12.91 -8.02
CA SER A 46 7.35 -12.65 -9.33
C SER A 46 6.05 -13.43 -9.51
N ARG A 47 5.33 -13.18 -10.61
CA ARG A 47 4.13 -13.97 -10.93
C ARG A 47 4.54 -15.44 -11.13
N PRO A 48 3.93 -16.43 -10.45
CA PRO A 48 4.20 -17.84 -10.71
C PRO A 48 3.86 -18.21 -12.16
N GLN A 49 4.69 -19.06 -12.77
CA GLN A 49 4.47 -19.57 -14.12
C GLN A 49 3.59 -20.83 -14.06
N MET A 50 2.54 -20.85 -14.88
CA MET A 50 1.65 -22.00 -15.07
C MET A 50 1.47 -22.19 -16.58
N LEU A 51 2.07 -23.26 -17.11
CA LEU A 51 2.15 -23.49 -18.56
C LEU A 51 0.78 -23.77 -19.19
N ASP A 52 -0.11 -24.43 -18.44
CA ASP A 52 -1.47 -24.77 -18.88
C ASP A 52 -2.49 -23.63 -18.63
N GLY A 53 -1.98 -22.41 -18.41
CA GLY A 53 -2.78 -21.31 -17.89
C GLY A 53 -3.04 -21.44 -16.39
N ASN A 54 -3.70 -20.45 -15.81
CA ASN A 54 -4.04 -20.45 -14.39
C ASN A 54 -5.56 -20.40 -14.17
N PRO A 55 -6.09 -21.14 -13.19
CA PRO A 55 -7.48 -21.05 -12.82
C PRO A 55 -7.82 -19.65 -12.32
N ALA A 56 -8.95 -19.10 -12.77
CA ALA A 56 -9.39 -17.76 -12.39
C ALA A 56 -10.92 -17.64 -12.36
N TYR A 57 -11.42 -16.69 -11.57
CA TYR A 57 -12.82 -16.27 -11.57
C TYR A 57 -12.93 -14.83 -12.06
N SER A 58 -13.95 -14.54 -12.85
CA SER A 58 -14.27 -13.19 -13.30
C SER A 58 -15.62 -12.76 -12.72
N TYR A 59 -15.64 -11.58 -12.09
CA TYR A 59 -16.83 -10.95 -11.53
C TYR A 59 -17.11 -9.66 -12.29
N MET A 60 -18.32 -9.49 -12.82
CA MET A 60 -18.71 -8.21 -13.43
C MET A 60 -19.14 -7.22 -12.34
N VAL A 61 -18.68 -5.98 -12.47
CA VAL A 61 -19.05 -4.86 -11.62
C VAL A 61 -19.56 -3.75 -12.52
N GLU A 62 -20.87 -3.55 -12.49
CA GLU A 62 -21.54 -2.55 -13.32
C GLU A 62 -21.75 -1.28 -12.50
N THR A 63 -21.32 -0.13 -13.04
CA THR A 63 -21.34 1.13 -12.30
C THR A 63 -21.65 2.30 -13.22
N PRO A 64 -22.30 3.38 -12.73
CA PRO A 64 -22.49 4.60 -13.53
C PRO A 64 -21.19 5.25 -14.02
N GLN A 65 -20.05 4.91 -13.41
CA GLN A 65 -18.73 5.42 -13.77
C GLN A 65 -18.04 4.61 -14.87
N GLY A 66 -18.60 3.46 -15.25
CA GLY A 66 -18.05 2.53 -16.23
C GLY A 66 -17.99 1.11 -15.69
N ASP A 67 -18.19 0.16 -16.59
CA ASP A 67 -18.26 -1.26 -16.25
C ASP A 67 -16.88 -1.92 -16.34
N PHE A 68 -16.63 -2.86 -15.43
CA PHE A 68 -15.38 -3.61 -15.42
C PHE A 68 -15.53 -5.00 -14.79
N ALA A 69 -14.65 -5.89 -15.21
CA ALA A 69 -14.49 -7.21 -14.63
C ALA A 69 -13.33 -7.23 -13.62
N VAL A 70 -13.59 -7.81 -12.45
CA VAL A 70 -12.59 -8.20 -11.45
C VAL A 70 -12.21 -9.65 -11.69
N MET A 71 -10.99 -9.90 -12.20
CA MET A 71 -10.49 -11.24 -12.50
C MET A 71 -9.48 -11.68 -11.45
N ILE A 72 -9.77 -12.73 -10.70
CA ILE A 72 -8.93 -13.20 -9.60
C ILE A 72 -8.31 -14.54 -9.99
N GLY A 73 -6.98 -14.60 -10.02
CA GLY A 73 -6.20 -15.78 -10.40
C GLY A 73 -5.72 -16.58 -9.19
N HIS A 74 -5.71 -17.90 -9.35
CA HIS A 74 -5.35 -18.85 -8.29
C HIS A 74 -4.14 -19.69 -8.65
N TYR A 75 -3.39 -20.03 -7.61
CA TYR A 75 -2.42 -21.11 -7.64
C TYR A 75 -2.97 -22.25 -6.79
N VAL A 76 -3.07 -23.44 -7.38
CA VAL A 76 -3.66 -24.61 -6.72
C VAL A 76 -2.56 -25.60 -6.38
N ASN A 77 -2.26 -25.74 -5.09
CA ASN A 77 -1.27 -26.69 -4.60
C ASN A 77 -1.57 -27.06 -3.14
N GLY A 78 -2.36 -28.12 -2.94
CA GLY A 78 -2.90 -28.53 -1.63
C GLY A 78 -4.02 -27.62 -1.10
N GLU A 79 -3.91 -26.32 -1.35
CA GLU A 79 -4.91 -25.27 -1.10
C GLU A 79 -5.11 -24.40 -2.35
N ILE A 80 -6.21 -23.64 -2.40
CA ILE A 80 -6.46 -22.63 -3.44
C ILE A 80 -5.96 -21.28 -2.92
N HIS A 81 -4.84 -20.80 -3.46
CA HIS A 81 -4.21 -19.54 -3.06
C HIS A 81 -4.46 -18.45 -4.12
N PRO A 82 -5.14 -17.33 -3.78
CA PRO A 82 -5.31 -16.19 -4.69
C PRO A 82 -3.98 -15.44 -4.81
N PHE A 83 -3.36 -15.40 -5.98
CA PHE A 83 -2.01 -14.82 -6.15
C PHE A 83 -1.99 -13.54 -6.98
N GLU A 84 -3.10 -13.22 -7.66
CA GLU A 84 -3.24 -11.99 -8.43
C GLU A 84 -4.70 -11.62 -8.66
N VAL A 85 -4.91 -10.34 -8.93
CA VAL A 85 -6.18 -9.78 -9.35
C VAL A 85 -5.94 -8.75 -10.45
N TRP A 86 -6.83 -8.76 -11.45
CA TRP A 86 -6.82 -7.85 -12.57
C TRP A 86 -8.14 -7.10 -12.65
N ILE A 87 -8.06 -5.90 -13.19
CA ILE A 87 -9.21 -5.15 -13.68
C ILE A 87 -9.17 -5.22 -15.19
N ASN A 88 -10.29 -5.61 -15.79
CA ASN A 88 -10.43 -5.66 -17.23
C ASN A 88 -11.73 -4.97 -17.65
N GLY A 89 -11.68 -4.08 -18.63
CA GLY A 89 -12.83 -3.32 -19.09
C GLY A 89 -12.37 -2.06 -19.80
N ALA A 90 -12.98 -1.75 -20.95
CA ALA A 90 -12.65 -0.54 -21.71
C ALA A 90 -13.04 0.74 -20.96
N GLU A 91 -14.06 0.65 -20.11
CA GLU A 91 -14.61 1.74 -19.31
C GLU A 91 -14.13 1.71 -17.85
N ALA A 92 -13.19 0.82 -17.53
CA ALA A 92 -12.70 0.67 -16.16
C ALA A 92 -12.17 2.02 -15.62
N PRO A 93 -12.65 2.46 -14.45
CA PRO A 93 -12.20 3.72 -13.86
C PRO A 93 -10.67 3.77 -13.68
N ARG A 94 -10.08 4.93 -13.98
CA ARG A 94 -8.63 5.15 -13.89
C ARG A 94 -8.14 4.91 -12.47
N GLY A 95 -6.91 4.42 -12.32
CA GLY A 95 -6.35 4.03 -11.02
C GLY A 95 -6.73 2.62 -10.55
N LEU A 96 -7.88 2.07 -10.92
CA LEU A 96 -8.34 0.77 -10.38
C LEU A 96 -7.40 -0.38 -10.76
N GLY A 97 -6.87 -0.40 -11.98
CA GLY A 97 -5.87 -1.38 -12.39
C GLY A 97 -4.54 -1.27 -11.63
N ALA A 98 -4.15 -0.08 -11.16
CA ALA A 98 -2.96 0.10 -10.34
C ALA A 98 -3.19 -0.40 -8.90
N ILE A 99 -4.40 -0.22 -8.38
CA ILE A 99 -4.83 -0.81 -7.11
C ILE A 99 -4.76 -2.33 -7.21
N ALA A 100 -5.34 -2.93 -8.24
CA ALA A 100 -5.28 -4.37 -8.48
C ALA A 100 -3.85 -4.90 -8.66
N LYS A 101 -2.99 -4.17 -9.38
CA LYS A 101 -1.56 -4.50 -9.52
C LYS A 101 -0.82 -4.48 -8.18
N THR A 102 -1.13 -3.50 -7.34
CA THR A 102 -0.54 -3.35 -5.99
C THR A 102 -1.02 -4.47 -5.08
N LEU A 103 -2.33 -4.75 -5.07
CA LEU A 103 -2.97 -5.82 -4.31
C LEU A 103 -2.51 -7.21 -4.76
N SER A 104 -2.24 -7.41 -6.04
CA SER A 104 -1.65 -8.65 -6.57
C SER A 104 -0.28 -8.96 -5.97
N ALA A 105 0.49 -7.95 -5.56
CA ALA A 105 1.74 -8.20 -4.85
C ALA A 105 1.48 -8.56 -3.36
N ASP A 106 0.39 -8.09 -2.77
CA ASP A 106 -0.04 -8.50 -1.42
C ASP A 106 -0.55 -9.96 -1.41
N MET A 107 -1.31 -10.33 -2.44
CA MET A 107 -1.80 -11.69 -2.67
C MET A 107 -0.70 -12.74 -2.88
N ARG A 108 0.55 -12.36 -3.13
CA ARG A 108 1.67 -13.31 -3.26
C ARG A 108 2.35 -13.62 -1.93
N THR A 109 1.87 -13.02 -0.85
CA THR A 109 2.31 -13.30 0.52
C THR A 109 1.42 -14.40 1.09
N TYR A 110 1.87 -15.08 2.15
CA TYR A 110 1.02 -16.02 2.88
C TYR A 110 0.40 -15.36 4.14
N ASP A 111 0.50 -14.03 4.23
CA ASP A 111 -0.06 -13.23 5.32
C ASP A 111 -1.52 -12.87 5.01
N ARG A 112 -2.44 -13.69 5.53
CA ARG A 112 -3.89 -13.52 5.32
C ARG A 112 -4.41 -12.29 6.03
N ALA A 113 -3.89 -11.99 7.22
CA ALA A 113 -4.26 -10.81 7.99
C ALA A 113 -3.84 -9.52 7.27
N TRP A 114 -2.73 -9.55 6.54
CA TRP A 114 -2.29 -8.45 5.68
C TRP A 114 -3.27 -8.20 4.53
N LEU A 115 -3.70 -9.26 3.82
CA LEU A 115 -4.69 -9.11 2.76
C LEU A 115 -6.04 -8.59 3.33
N SER A 116 -6.50 -9.13 4.46
CA SER A 116 -7.72 -8.66 5.13
C SER A 116 -7.64 -7.18 5.48
N LEU A 117 -6.55 -6.74 6.13
CA LEU A 117 -6.32 -5.34 6.48
C LEU A 117 -6.43 -4.41 5.25
N LYS A 118 -5.85 -4.83 4.12
CA LYS A 118 -5.86 -4.06 2.87
C LYS A 118 -7.26 -4.00 2.28
N LEU A 119 -7.97 -5.13 2.21
CA LEU A 119 -9.33 -5.21 1.67
C LEU A 119 -10.34 -4.43 2.51
N GLU A 120 -10.28 -4.57 3.84
CA GLU A 120 -11.13 -3.80 4.77
C GLU A 120 -10.88 -2.29 4.63
N SER A 121 -9.62 -1.88 4.48
CA SER A 121 -9.27 -0.48 4.27
C SER A 121 -9.79 0.07 2.94
N LEU A 122 -9.75 -0.73 1.86
CA LEU A 122 -10.28 -0.34 0.55
C LEU A 122 -11.82 -0.35 0.51
N ALA A 123 -12.48 -1.24 1.26
CA ALA A 123 -13.93 -1.29 1.36
C ALA A 123 -14.54 -0.04 2.00
N LEU A 124 -13.72 0.77 2.67
CA LEU A 124 -14.07 2.05 3.29
C LEU A 124 -13.57 3.26 2.50
N CYS A 125 -12.95 3.08 1.33
CA CYS A 125 -12.49 4.20 0.51
C CYS A 125 -13.68 4.92 -0.12
N ASP A 126 -13.76 6.23 0.13
CA ASP A 126 -14.73 7.11 -0.53
C ASP A 126 -14.40 7.28 -2.01
N GLY A 127 -15.44 7.49 -2.81
CA GLY A 127 -15.34 7.77 -4.23
C GLY A 127 -16.61 8.46 -4.71
N TYR A 128 -17.17 7.97 -5.81
CA TYR A 128 -18.51 8.36 -6.28
C TYR A 128 -19.54 7.32 -5.83
N PRO A 129 -20.40 7.62 -4.83
CA PRO A 129 -21.29 6.62 -4.30
C PRO A 129 -22.35 6.16 -5.30
N CYS A 130 -22.52 4.85 -5.43
CA CYS A 130 -23.45 4.21 -6.37
C CYS A 130 -24.05 2.94 -5.77
N GLU A 131 -25.03 2.35 -6.46
CA GLU A 131 -25.54 1.02 -6.14
C GLU A 131 -24.89 0.01 -7.08
N VAL A 132 -24.46 -1.12 -6.53
CA VAL A 132 -23.80 -2.19 -7.28
C VAL A 132 -24.37 -3.53 -6.83
N GLU A 133 -24.59 -4.43 -7.78
CA GLU A 133 -24.93 -5.82 -7.52
C GLU A 133 -23.67 -6.57 -7.08
N LEU A 134 -23.65 -7.05 -5.84
CA LEU A 134 -22.50 -7.76 -5.30
C LEU A 134 -22.80 -9.26 -5.18
N PRO A 135 -21.80 -10.13 -5.43
CA PRO A 135 -21.94 -11.55 -5.13
C PRO A 135 -22.15 -11.79 -3.62
N PRO A 136 -22.73 -12.93 -3.20
CA PRO A 136 -23.15 -14.07 -4.03
C PRO A 136 -24.48 -13.88 -4.75
N ASP A 137 -25.40 -13.11 -4.17
CA ASP A 137 -26.82 -13.17 -4.55
C ASP A 137 -27.23 -12.13 -5.61
N GLY A 138 -26.34 -11.18 -5.94
CA GLY A 138 -26.66 -10.07 -6.85
C GLY A 138 -27.51 -8.98 -6.19
N ASN A 139 -27.60 -8.96 -4.85
CA ASN A 139 -28.31 -7.91 -4.14
C ASN A 139 -27.65 -6.55 -4.41
N LYS A 140 -28.47 -5.54 -4.74
CA LYS A 140 -28.00 -4.16 -4.89
C LYS A 140 -27.62 -3.59 -3.53
N VAL A 141 -26.37 -3.17 -3.41
CA VAL A 141 -25.82 -2.55 -2.19
C VAL A 141 -25.31 -1.17 -2.53
N ARG A 142 -25.68 -0.18 -1.70
CA ARG A 142 -25.09 1.15 -1.76
C ARG A 142 -23.64 1.09 -1.29
N ILE A 143 -22.71 1.52 -2.14
CA ILE A 143 -21.28 1.57 -1.85
C ILE A 143 -20.72 3.00 -1.94
N PRO A 144 -19.63 3.33 -1.21
CA PRO A 144 -19.01 4.65 -1.27
C PRO A 144 -18.34 4.99 -2.61
N GLY A 145 -17.95 3.98 -3.39
CA GLY A 145 -17.28 4.13 -4.69
C GLY A 145 -16.74 2.81 -5.24
N VAL A 146 -16.30 2.81 -6.49
CA VAL A 146 -15.92 1.58 -7.22
C VAL A 146 -14.75 0.82 -6.58
N VAL A 147 -13.85 1.51 -5.88
CA VAL A 147 -12.79 0.90 -5.06
C VAL A 147 -13.37 0.01 -3.96
N SER A 148 -14.47 0.45 -3.31
CA SER A 148 -15.17 -0.36 -2.31
C SER A 148 -15.84 -1.58 -2.94
N ALA A 149 -16.48 -1.44 -4.11
CA ALA A 149 -17.04 -2.60 -4.82
C ALA A 149 -15.95 -3.62 -5.16
N PHE A 150 -14.83 -3.18 -5.74
CA PHE A 150 -13.66 -4.02 -6.00
C PHE A 150 -13.20 -4.78 -4.76
N ALA A 151 -13.01 -4.08 -3.64
CA ALA A 151 -12.55 -4.69 -2.40
C ALA A 151 -13.53 -5.74 -1.86
N ARG A 152 -14.84 -5.45 -1.90
CA ARG A 152 -15.89 -6.37 -1.45
C ARG A 152 -15.97 -7.63 -2.32
N VAL A 153 -15.84 -7.50 -3.63
CA VAL A 153 -15.80 -8.64 -4.56
C VAL A 153 -14.58 -9.53 -4.27
N VAL A 154 -13.40 -8.93 -4.14
CA VAL A 154 -12.18 -9.69 -3.84
C VAL A 154 -12.30 -10.36 -2.47
N HIS A 155 -12.76 -9.63 -1.45
CA HIS A 155 -12.95 -10.16 -0.10
C HIS A 155 -13.95 -11.32 -0.06
N TYR A 156 -15.09 -11.19 -0.75
CA TYR A 156 -16.03 -12.28 -0.93
C TYR A 156 -15.35 -13.49 -1.58
N HIS A 157 -14.56 -13.28 -2.63
CA HIS A 157 -13.95 -14.37 -3.37
C HIS A 157 -12.92 -15.14 -2.53
N VAL A 158 -12.00 -14.43 -1.86
CA VAL A 158 -10.97 -15.08 -1.03
C VAL A 158 -11.59 -15.82 0.17
N LYS A 159 -12.78 -15.41 0.61
CA LYS A 159 -13.60 -16.15 1.57
C LYS A 159 -14.28 -17.36 0.94
N LYS A 160 -14.89 -17.22 -0.24
CA LYS A 160 -15.55 -18.31 -0.98
C LYS A 160 -14.61 -19.49 -1.23
N ILE A 161 -13.35 -19.24 -1.56
CA ILE A 161 -12.34 -20.29 -1.79
C ILE A 161 -11.71 -20.83 -0.50
N GLY A 162 -12.15 -20.35 0.68
CA GLY A 162 -11.66 -20.76 1.98
C GLY A 162 -10.24 -20.30 2.33
N TRP A 163 -9.64 -19.42 1.51
CA TRP A 163 -8.26 -18.99 1.74
C TRP A 163 -8.14 -18.06 2.94
N ILE A 164 -9.02 -17.05 3.05
CA ILE A 164 -8.86 -15.99 4.06
C ILE A 164 -9.06 -16.49 5.50
N ASP A 165 -9.85 -17.54 5.70
CA ASP A 165 -10.24 -18.08 7.01
C ASP A 165 -9.30 -19.18 7.53
N GLY A 166 -8.28 -19.61 6.75
CA GLY A 166 -7.35 -20.65 7.19
C GLY A 166 -6.17 -20.15 8.04
N GLU A 167 -5.29 -21.06 8.48
CA GLU A 167 -4.00 -20.75 9.13
C GLU A 167 -2.93 -20.18 8.17
N GLY A 168 -2.49 -18.93 8.40
CA GLY A 168 -1.48 -18.23 7.60
C GLY A 168 -0.36 -17.64 8.45
N ASP A 169 0.64 -17.03 7.81
CA ASP A 169 1.66 -16.26 8.51
C ASP A 169 1.14 -14.85 8.89
N ASN A 170 1.91 -14.11 9.69
CA ASN A 170 1.59 -12.74 10.08
C ASN A 170 2.81 -11.82 9.93
N SER A 171 3.70 -12.14 8.98
CA SER A 171 5.03 -11.54 8.88
C SER A 171 4.96 -10.07 8.50
N LEU A 172 4.04 -9.69 7.61
CA LEU A 172 3.84 -8.30 7.19
C LEU A 172 3.10 -7.50 8.25
N VAL A 173 2.03 -8.07 8.82
CA VAL A 173 1.30 -7.41 9.90
C VAL A 173 2.20 -7.17 11.12
N SER A 174 3.06 -8.12 11.46
CA SER A 174 4.02 -7.99 12.57
C SER A 174 5.16 -7.02 12.25
N ALA A 175 5.51 -6.85 10.96
CA ALA A 175 6.49 -5.88 10.51
C ALA A 175 5.94 -4.43 10.44
N MET A 176 4.67 -4.18 10.76
CA MET A 176 4.10 -2.84 10.77
C MET A 176 4.59 -2.04 11.97
N VAL A 177 5.19 -0.88 11.69
CA VAL A 177 5.57 0.11 12.72
C VAL A 177 4.32 0.73 13.38
N PHE A 178 3.23 0.87 12.62
CA PHE A 178 1.93 1.33 13.11
C PHE A 178 0.80 0.55 12.46
N ARG A 179 -0.05 -0.11 13.26
CA ARG A 179 -1.22 -0.85 12.75
C ARG A 179 -2.27 0.08 12.14
N LYS A 180 -2.54 1.21 12.80
CA LYS A 180 -3.37 2.30 12.26
C LYS A 180 -2.52 3.49 11.87
N GLU A 181 -3.02 4.33 10.96
CA GLU A 181 -2.32 5.58 10.62
C GLU A 181 -2.16 6.41 11.91
N PRO A 182 -0.93 6.84 12.26
CA PRO A 182 -0.71 7.75 13.36
C PRO A 182 -1.52 9.03 13.18
N LYS A 183 -2.05 9.57 14.28
CA LYS A 183 -2.70 10.89 14.27
C LYS A 183 -1.80 11.89 14.98
N THR A 184 -1.76 13.08 14.45
CA THR A 184 -0.95 14.17 14.98
C THR A 184 -1.65 14.81 16.17
N GLY A 185 -0.87 15.22 17.17
CA GLY A 185 -1.34 16.14 18.20
C GLY A 185 -1.52 17.56 17.64
N THR A 186 -1.69 18.53 18.53
CA THR A 186 -1.90 19.95 18.18
C THR A 186 -0.72 20.56 17.42
N GLU A 187 0.49 20.02 17.60
CA GLU A 187 1.71 20.49 16.94
C GLU A 187 1.83 20.05 15.47
N GLY A 188 0.97 19.13 15.01
CA GLY A 188 1.02 18.61 13.64
C GLY A 188 2.22 17.67 13.37
N THR A 189 2.58 17.54 12.09
CA THR A 189 3.66 16.67 11.58
C THR A 189 4.31 17.32 10.36
N LEU A 190 5.54 16.92 10.03
CA LEU A 190 6.16 17.30 8.77
C LEU A 190 5.41 16.66 7.60
N SER A 191 5.25 17.41 6.52
CA SER A 191 4.65 16.92 5.27
C SER A 191 5.40 17.47 4.07
N LYS A 192 5.84 16.59 3.17
CA LYS A 192 6.38 16.98 1.87
C LYS A 192 5.24 17.09 0.86
N THR A 193 5.20 18.18 0.09
CA THR A 193 4.16 18.40 -0.92
C THR A 193 4.76 18.47 -2.32
N PHE A 194 4.03 17.93 -3.30
CA PHE A 194 4.35 18.00 -4.72
C PHE A 194 3.09 18.40 -5.52
N ASP A 195 3.21 19.41 -6.37
CA ASP A 195 2.15 19.77 -7.33
C ASP A 195 2.28 18.92 -8.60
N ILE A 196 1.17 18.35 -9.03
CA ILE A 196 1.10 17.42 -10.16
C ILE A 196 0.03 17.91 -11.12
N LYS A 197 0.44 18.07 -12.39
CA LYS A 197 -0.44 18.47 -13.48
C LYS A 197 -0.27 17.52 -14.66
N ASN A 198 -1.36 16.87 -15.06
CA ASN A 198 -1.43 16.07 -16.28
C ASN A 198 -2.44 16.68 -17.23
N LEU A 199 -1.93 17.43 -18.22
CA LEU A 199 -2.75 18.14 -19.20
C LEU A 199 -3.55 17.19 -20.11
N SER A 200 -3.08 15.96 -20.33
CA SER A 200 -3.75 15.00 -21.21
C SER A 200 -5.06 14.50 -20.63
N THR A 201 -5.16 14.47 -19.31
CA THR A 201 -6.32 13.93 -18.57
C THR A 201 -7.02 14.99 -17.72
N GLY A 202 -6.51 16.23 -17.70
CA GLY A 202 -7.07 17.34 -16.91
C GLY A 202 -6.78 17.29 -15.42
N GLU A 203 -5.86 16.43 -14.96
CA GLU A 203 -5.52 16.33 -13.54
C GLU A 203 -4.66 17.53 -13.11
N ASP A 204 -5.01 18.14 -11.98
CA ASP A 204 -4.32 19.28 -11.37
C ASP A 204 -4.54 19.22 -9.84
N PHE A 205 -3.56 18.67 -9.12
CA PHE A 205 -3.68 18.34 -7.71
C PHE A 205 -2.33 18.39 -6.99
N ALA A 206 -2.39 18.51 -5.66
CA ALA A 206 -1.25 18.39 -4.77
C ALA A 206 -1.22 17.00 -4.11
N MET A 207 -0.04 16.39 -4.07
CA MET A 207 0.26 15.18 -3.31
C MET A 207 1.01 15.54 -2.02
N PHE A 208 0.50 15.07 -0.88
CA PHE A 208 1.07 15.27 0.45
C PHE A 208 1.63 13.95 0.97
N ILE A 209 2.86 13.98 1.47
CA ILE A 209 3.53 12.84 2.09
C ILE A 209 3.77 13.21 3.55
N LYS A 210 3.03 12.57 4.46
CA LYS A 210 3.23 12.75 5.90
C LYS A 210 4.46 11.97 6.35
N GLU A 211 5.27 12.63 7.15
CA GLU A 211 6.54 12.12 7.63
C GLU A 211 6.65 12.28 9.13
N LEU A 212 7.30 11.32 9.77
CA LEU A 212 7.58 11.35 11.19
C LEU A 212 9.07 11.17 11.42
N GLU A 213 9.58 11.82 12.46
CA GLU A 213 10.93 11.64 12.95
C GLU A 213 10.94 10.47 13.96
N LEU A 214 11.79 9.49 13.70
CA LEU A 214 12.01 8.35 14.58
C LEU A 214 12.98 8.74 15.71
N PRO A 215 13.02 7.98 16.83
CA PRO A 215 13.91 8.29 17.96
C PRO A 215 15.40 8.32 17.60
N ASP A 216 15.81 7.70 16.51
CA ASP A 216 17.18 7.72 15.97
C ASP A 216 17.46 8.95 15.08
N GLY A 217 16.52 9.90 15.00
CA GLY A 217 16.60 11.11 14.19
C GLY A 217 16.28 10.89 12.72
N THR A 218 15.94 9.67 12.31
CA THR A 218 15.61 9.38 10.91
C THR A 218 14.19 9.82 10.59
N CYS A 219 13.99 10.48 9.45
CA CYS A 219 12.68 10.93 9.02
C CYS A 219 12.09 9.94 8.02
N ARG A 220 10.86 9.49 8.27
CA ARG A 220 10.23 8.39 7.53
C ARG A 220 8.83 8.76 7.02
N PRO A 221 8.55 8.56 5.72
CA PRO A 221 7.20 8.65 5.19
C PRO A 221 6.32 7.53 5.76
N TYR A 222 5.10 7.88 6.19
CA TYR A 222 4.14 6.91 6.74
C TYR A 222 2.75 6.99 6.10
N SER A 223 2.46 8.04 5.33
CA SER A 223 1.19 8.17 4.63
C SER A 223 1.28 9.13 3.45
N VAL A 224 0.46 8.90 2.42
CA VAL A 224 0.32 9.74 1.23
C VAL A 224 -1.16 10.07 0.98
N TRP A 225 -1.43 11.33 0.61
CA TRP A 225 -2.77 11.87 0.37
C TRP A 225 -2.77 12.79 -0.84
N LEU A 226 -3.92 12.97 -1.48
CA LEU A 226 -4.11 13.87 -2.62
C LEU A 226 -5.14 14.96 -2.28
N SER A 227 -5.03 16.13 -2.91
CA SER A 227 -6.04 17.19 -2.86
C SER A 227 -6.06 17.97 -4.17
N GLY A 228 -7.25 18.27 -4.70
CA GLY A 228 -7.42 18.95 -5.99
C GLY A 228 -8.23 18.12 -6.98
N ALA A 229 -7.97 18.29 -8.28
CA ALA A 229 -8.64 17.59 -9.37
C ALA A 229 -7.86 16.35 -9.80
N TYR A 230 -8.37 15.17 -9.44
CA TYR A 230 -7.79 13.86 -9.76
C TYR A 230 -8.89 12.79 -9.77
N PRO A 231 -8.69 11.61 -10.43
CA PRO A 231 -9.60 10.49 -10.33
C PRO A 231 -9.71 10.01 -8.88
N LYS A 232 -10.90 10.08 -8.28
CA LYS A 232 -11.09 9.79 -6.85
C LYS A 232 -10.67 8.38 -6.47
N ASP A 233 -10.68 7.44 -7.40
CA ASP A 233 -10.22 6.08 -7.20
C ASP A 233 -8.73 6.01 -6.81
N LEU A 234 -7.91 7.02 -7.13
CA LEU A 234 -6.52 7.11 -6.66
C LEU A 234 -6.42 7.16 -5.13
N ASP A 235 -7.47 7.56 -4.41
CA ASP A 235 -7.49 7.50 -2.94
C ASP A 235 -7.33 6.05 -2.43
N GLY A 236 -7.80 5.07 -3.19
CA GLY A 236 -7.55 3.64 -2.92
C GLY A 236 -6.08 3.27 -3.06
N LEU A 237 -5.39 3.78 -4.08
CA LEU A 237 -3.95 3.57 -4.25
C LEU A 237 -3.16 4.24 -3.11
N CYS A 238 -3.53 5.48 -2.76
CA CYS A 238 -2.95 6.19 -1.62
C CYS A 238 -3.17 5.44 -0.30
N LYS A 239 -4.33 4.81 -0.11
CA LYS A 239 -4.60 3.95 1.05
C LYS A 239 -3.65 2.76 1.10
N LEU A 240 -3.50 2.01 -0.01
CA LEU A 240 -2.59 0.86 -0.08
C LEU A 240 -1.15 1.27 0.20
N LEU A 241 -0.66 2.29 -0.51
CA LEU A 241 0.71 2.79 -0.34
C LEU A 241 0.95 3.31 1.08
N SER A 242 0.00 4.02 1.69
CA SER A 242 0.12 4.44 3.10
C SER A 242 0.21 3.27 4.07
N ILE A 243 -0.47 2.14 3.79
CA ILE A 243 -0.30 0.92 4.59
C ILE A 243 1.10 0.32 4.34
N ASP A 244 1.57 0.28 3.09
CA ASP A 244 2.91 -0.23 2.72
C ASP A 244 4.06 0.59 3.32
N MET A 245 3.91 1.92 3.38
CA MET A 245 4.89 2.84 3.96
C MET A 245 5.16 2.57 5.44
N ARG A 246 4.23 1.90 6.14
CA ARG A 246 4.32 1.58 7.57
C ARG A 246 5.04 0.26 7.86
N ILE A 247 5.43 -0.52 6.86
CA ILE A 247 6.23 -1.76 7.03
C ILE A 247 7.69 -1.41 7.30
N VAL A 248 8.28 -1.84 8.41
CA VAL A 248 9.67 -1.52 8.80
C VAL A 248 10.71 -1.75 7.69
N ASP A 249 10.59 -2.85 6.95
CA ASP A 249 11.49 -3.17 5.83
C ASP A 249 11.19 -2.30 4.59
N LEU A 250 12.11 -1.39 4.28
CA LEU A 250 12.03 -0.47 3.14
C LEU A 250 12.02 -1.18 1.78
N ALA A 251 12.53 -2.42 1.70
CA ALA A 251 12.49 -3.18 0.46
C ALA A 251 11.05 -3.40 -0.02
N TRP A 252 10.09 -3.49 0.91
CA TRP A 252 8.67 -3.66 0.61
C TRP A 252 8.11 -2.49 -0.18
N ILE A 253 8.16 -1.27 0.38
CA ILE A 253 7.64 -0.08 -0.31
C ILE A 253 8.44 0.22 -1.58
N GLY A 254 9.76 0.02 -1.57
CA GLY A 254 10.59 0.16 -2.77
C GLY A 254 10.13 -0.76 -3.91
N MET A 255 9.85 -2.03 -3.60
CA MET A 255 9.34 -3.02 -4.54
C MET A 255 7.95 -2.68 -5.08
N LYS A 256 7.03 -2.18 -4.24
CA LYS A 256 5.71 -1.69 -4.67
C LYS A 256 5.84 -0.52 -5.65
N LEU A 257 6.63 0.49 -5.31
CA LEU A 257 6.82 1.68 -6.16
C LEU A 257 7.50 1.34 -7.50
N ARG A 258 8.51 0.46 -7.51
CA ARG A 258 9.14 -0.01 -8.76
C ARG A 258 8.14 -0.64 -9.72
N LYS A 259 7.15 -1.41 -9.22
CA LYS A 259 6.11 -2.02 -10.05
C LYS A 259 5.17 -0.99 -10.70
N LEU A 260 5.08 0.23 -10.14
CA LEU A 260 4.24 1.32 -10.63
C LEU A 260 4.96 2.27 -11.59
N LEU A 261 6.29 2.35 -11.58
CA LEU A 261 7.09 3.26 -12.42
C LEU A 261 6.79 3.18 -13.93
N ASN A 262 6.40 2.00 -14.41
CA ASN A 262 6.07 1.77 -15.82
C ASN A 262 4.58 1.46 -16.04
N TYR A 263 3.73 1.76 -15.07
CA TYR A 263 2.29 1.52 -15.19
C TYR A 263 1.71 2.48 -16.23
N LYS A 264 1.00 1.92 -17.21
CA LYS A 264 0.37 2.67 -18.30
C LYS A 264 -1.12 2.79 -18.01
N GLU A 265 -1.68 3.95 -18.31
CA GLU A 265 -3.13 4.17 -18.34
C GLU A 265 -3.55 4.61 -19.74
N PRO A 266 -4.75 4.21 -20.21
CA PRO A 266 -5.31 4.74 -21.45
C PRO A 266 -5.31 6.26 -21.42
N LEU A 267 -4.70 6.88 -22.43
CA LEU A 267 -4.56 8.34 -22.59
C LEU A 267 -3.89 9.08 -21.40
N GLY A 268 -3.28 8.35 -20.46
CA GLY A 268 -2.70 8.93 -19.24
C GLY A 268 -1.27 9.42 -19.38
N SER A 269 -0.61 9.17 -20.52
CA SER A 269 0.81 9.52 -20.68
C SER A 269 1.00 11.02 -20.89
N PHE A 270 2.01 11.60 -20.26
CA PHE A 270 2.30 13.04 -20.33
C PHE A 270 3.79 13.33 -20.16
N ILE A 271 4.21 14.56 -20.44
CA ILE A 271 5.58 15.03 -20.17
C ILE A 271 5.61 15.67 -18.79
N GLY A 272 6.47 15.18 -17.92
CA GLY A 272 6.67 15.68 -16.56
C GLY A 272 8.13 16.03 -16.28
N ARG A 273 8.40 16.72 -15.17
CA ARG A 273 9.76 17.02 -14.73
C ARG A 273 10.34 15.85 -13.93
N THR A 274 11.46 15.31 -14.37
CA THR A 274 12.22 14.31 -13.62
C THR A 274 12.73 14.92 -12.31
N PRO A 275 12.31 14.39 -11.15
CA PRO A 275 12.77 14.92 -9.87
C PRO A 275 14.27 14.68 -9.71
N GLY A 276 14.99 15.67 -9.18
CA GLY A 276 16.44 15.65 -8.97
C GLY A 276 17.28 16.21 -10.12
N SER A 277 16.85 16.06 -11.37
CA SER A 277 17.53 16.65 -12.54
C SER A 277 16.79 17.86 -13.11
N GLY A 278 15.47 17.94 -12.93
CA GLY A 278 14.62 18.98 -13.52
C GLY A 278 14.41 18.82 -15.04
N ALA A 279 15.03 17.81 -15.65
CA ALA A 279 14.83 17.46 -17.05
C ALA A 279 13.38 17.08 -17.31
N GLN A 280 12.92 17.19 -18.56
CA GLN A 280 11.59 16.74 -18.94
C GLN A 280 11.67 15.33 -19.55
N GLU A 281 10.80 14.44 -19.13
CA GLU A 281 10.66 13.11 -19.70
C GLU A 281 9.19 12.70 -19.85
N LYS A 282 8.93 11.73 -20.72
CA LYS A 282 7.59 11.18 -20.91
C LYS A 282 7.30 10.13 -19.84
N TYR A 283 6.24 10.33 -19.07
CA TYR A 283 5.70 9.35 -18.13
C TYR A 283 4.51 8.60 -18.73
N PRO A 284 4.36 7.29 -18.46
CA PRO A 284 3.27 6.48 -19.02
C PRO A 284 1.90 6.72 -18.37
N SER A 285 1.86 7.31 -17.18
CA SER A 285 0.63 7.67 -16.45
C SER A 285 0.95 8.63 -15.30
N THR A 286 -0.08 9.30 -14.76
CA THR A 286 0.00 10.06 -13.50
C THR A 286 0.50 9.18 -12.35
N ILE A 287 0.08 7.91 -12.31
CA ILE A 287 0.47 6.93 -11.29
C ILE A 287 1.97 6.63 -11.33
N ALA A 288 2.53 6.46 -12.53
CA ALA A 288 3.96 6.28 -12.71
C ALA A 288 4.76 7.50 -12.22
N TYR A 289 4.24 8.71 -12.46
CA TYR A 289 4.86 9.93 -11.97
C TYR A 289 4.75 10.08 -10.45
N ILE A 290 3.61 9.76 -9.84
CA ILE A 290 3.45 9.66 -8.38
C ILE A 290 4.50 8.71 -7.80
N ALA A 291 4.65 7.51 -8.37
CA ALA A 291 5.63 6.54 -7.91
C ALA A 291 7.08 7.06 -8.00
N ARG A 292 7.41 7.80 -9.07
CA ARG A 292 8.71 8.45 -9.24
C ARG A 292 8.96 9.53 -8.17
N LEU A 293 7.98 10.37 -7.88
CA LEU A 293 8.08 11.42 -6.85
C LEU A 293 8.23 10.81 -5.44
N LEU A 294 7.46 9.77 -5.13
CA LEU A 294 7.58 9.03 -3.87
C LEU A 294 8.98 8.42 -3.72
N LEU A 295 9.48 7.71 -4.74
CA LEU A 295 10.84 7.14 -4.72
C LEU A 295 11.91 8.22 -4.55
N TYR A 296 11.76 9.35 -5.23
CA TYR A 296 12.67 10.48 -5.06
C TYR A 296 12.66 11.00 -3.63
N ARG A 297 11.49 11.07 -2.97
CA ARG A 297 11.43 11.49 -1.56
C ARG A 297 12.14 10.49 -0.64
N TYR A 298 11.96 9.19 -0.83
CA TYR A 298 12.73 8.18 -0.09
C TYR A 298 14.23 8.28 -0.34
N TYR A 299 14.65 8.64 -1.55
CA TYR A 299 16.06 8.91 -1.87
C TYR A 299 16.60 10.15 -1.16
N GLN A 300 15.85 11.24 -1.13
CA GLN A 300 16.22 12.47 -0.40
C GLN A 300 16.37 12.24 1.11
N LEU A 301 15.59 11.31 1.67
CA LEU A 301 15.65 10.91 3.07
C LEU A 301 16.75 9.86 3.35
N ASN A 302 17.57 9.53 2.35
CA ASN A 302 18.65 8.54 2.45
C ASN A 302 18.16 7.12 2.79
N LEU A 303 16.91 6.78 2.48
CA LEU A 303 16.27 5.50 2.79
C LEU A 303 16.37 4.49 1.64
N LEU A 304 16.13 4.94 0.41
CA LEU A 304 16.21 4.14 -0.81
C LEU A 304 17.21 4.75 -1.80
N ASN A 305 17.72 3.94 -2.71
CA ASN A 305 18.38 4.42 -3.92
C ASN A 305 17.33 4.94 -4.93
N MET A 306 17.77 5.68 -5.94
CA MET A 306 16.87 6.28 -6.93
C MET A 306 16.15 5.23 -7.83
N ASP A 307 16.69 4.01 -7.88
CA ASP A 307 16.05 2.85 -8.51
C ASP A 307 15.03 2.16 -7.59
N GLY A 308 14.92 2.59 -6.34
CA GLY A 308 14.04 2.04 -5.31
C GLY A 308 14.60 0.85 -4.53
N SER A 309 15.85 0.44 -4.75
CA SER A 309 16.54 -0.55 -3.91
C SER A 309 16.90 0.04 -2.54
N VAL A 310 17.05 -0.81 -1.51
CA VAL A 310 17.46 -0.34 -0.17
C VAL A 310 18.89 0.16 -0.23
N LYS A 311 19.16 1.31 0.40
CA LYS A 311 20.51 1.86 0.45
C LYS A 311 21.37 1.04 1.40
N ALA A 312 22.51 0.54 0.94
CA ALA A 312 23.41 -0.33 1.73
C ALA A 312 23.93 0.33 3.03
N SER A 313 23.96 1.67 3.06
CA SER A 313 24.33 2.49 4.21
C SER A 313 23.15 3.22 4.87
N GLY A 314 21.91 2.80 4.57
CA GLY A 314 20.74 3.30 5.27
C GLY A 314 20.84 3.01 6.77
N PRO A 315 20.23 3.84 7.64
CA PRO A 315 20.20 3.58 9.07
C PRO A 315 19.65 2.17 9.31
N GLN A 316 20.53 1.24 9.67
CA GLN A 316 20.10 -0.02 10.26
C GLN A 316 19.49 0.38 11.59
N MET A 317 18.17 0.27 11.71
CA MET A 317 17.50 0.41 13.00
C MET A 317 18.17 -0.60 13.94
N LYS A 318 19.05 -0.09 14.80
CA LYS A 318 19.65 -0.89 15.86
C LYS A 318 18.52 -1.19 16.82
N MET A 319 18.12 -2.46 16.84
CA MET A 319 17.30 -3.02 17.89
C MET A 319 17.98 -2.68 19.22
N VAL A 320 17.34 -1.84 20.03
CA VAL A 320 17.72 -1.75 21.43
C VAL A 320 17.11 -3.00 22.06
N SER A 321 17.97 -3.96 22.38
CA SER A 321 17.64 -5.20 23.11
C SER A 321 16.90 -4.91 24.41
#